data_AF-K1U2B5-F1
#
_entry.id   AF-K1U2B5-F1
#
_cell.length_a   1.000
_cell.length_b   1.000
_cell.length_c   1.000
_cell.angle_alpha   90.00
_cell.angle_beta   90.00
_cell.angle_gamma   90.00
#
_symmetry.space_group_name_H-M   'P 1'
#
loop_
_entity.id
_entity.type
_entity.pdbx_description
1 polymer ?
#
loop_
_entity_poly.entity_id
_entity_poly.type
_entity_poly.pdbx_seq_one_letter_code
_entity_poly.pdbx_strand_id
1 'polypeptide(L)' 'MANYLDNDIKFVAGVGEARARLLEKELGIRTLGDML' A
#
# COMPACT_ATOMS: atom_id res chain seq x y z
N MET A 1 14.24 8.42 11.83
CA MET A 1 13.08 7.54 12.09
C MET A 1 12.70 6.93 10.76
N ALA A 2 12.96 5.63 10.54
CA ALA A 2 12.67 5.00 9.27
C ALA A 2 11.15 5.00 9.05
N ASN A 3 10.67 5.76 8.08
CA ASN A 3 9.25 5.86 7.72
C ASN A 3 8.83 4.57 7.01
N TYR A 4 8.72 3.47 7.76
CA TYR A 4 8.23 2.19 7.27
C TYR A 4 6.83 2.31 6.64
N LEU A 5 6.09 3.37 6.96
CA LEU A 5 4.76 3.69 6.45
C LEU A 5 4.74 4.23 5.02
N ASP A 6 5.87 4.75 4.49
CA ASP A 6 5.97 5.18 3.08
C ASP A 6 6.23 4.00 2.13
N ASN A 7 6.41 2.79 2.67
CA ASN A 7 6.57 1.62 1.82
C ASN A 7 5.31 1.41 0.99
N ASP A 8 5.54 1.34 -0.31
CA ASP A 8 4.56 1.06 -1.34
C ASP A 8 3.82 -0.24 -0.99
N ILE A 9 2.50 -0.18 -0.99
CA ILE A 9 1.63 -1.25 -0.47
C ILE A 9 1.82 -2.57 -1.24
N LYS A 10 2.37 -2.53 -2.45
CA LYS A 10 2.73 -3.71 -3.27
C LYS A 10 3.81 -4.60 -2.65
N PHE A 11 4.55 -4.13 -1.64
CA PHE A 11 5.57 -4.90 -0.93
C PHE A 11 5.04 -5.59 0.34
N VAL A 12 3.76 -5.42 0.65
CA VAL A 12 3.11 -6.05 1.81
C VAL A 12 2.81 -7.51 1.49
N ALA A 13 3.23 -8.40 2.39
CA ALA A 13 2.91 -9.82 2.28
C ALA A 13 1.39 -10.02 2.27
N GLY A 14 0.83 -10.46 1.13
CA GLY A 14 -0.61 -10.62 0.91
C GLY A 14 -1.28 -9.53 0.06
N VAL A 15 -0.55 -8.47 -0.30
CA VAL A 15 -0.96 -7.46 -1.28
C VAL A 15 0.02 -7.50 -2.46
N GLY A 16 -0.24 -8.41 -3.41
CA GLY A 16 0.48 -8.38 -4.69
C GLY A 16 0.10 -7.14 -5.51
N GLU A 17 0.86 -6.87 -6.59
CA GLU A 17 0.66 -5.68 -7.43
C GLU A 17 -0.78 -5.49 -7.94
N ALA A 18 -1.49 -6.59 -8.25
CA ALA A 18 -2.87 -6.53 -8.71
C ALA A 18 -3.82 -5.96 -7.63
N ARG A 19 -3.59 -6.31 -6.37
CA ARG A 19 -4.38 -5.84 -5.23
C ARG A 19 -3.98 -4.42 -4.84
N ALA A 20 -2.68 -4.09 -4.93
CA ALA A 20 -2.20 -2.72 -4.75
C ALA A 20 -2.84 -1.74 -5.75
N ARG A 21 -2.90 -2.12 -7.04
CA ARG A 21 -3.57 -1.30 -8.08
C ARG A 21 -5.07 -1.13 -7.83
N LEU A 22 -5.75 -2.14 -7.30
CA LEU A 22 -7.16 -2.02 -6.90
C LEU A 22 -7.34 -1.10 -5.70
N LEU A 23 -6.49 -1.20 -4.69
CA LEU A 23 -6.53 -0.34 -3.50
C LEU A 23 -6.26 1.13 -3.86
N GLU A 24 -5.30 1.39 -4.74
CA GLU A 24 -5.05 2.74 -5.26
C GLU A 24 -6.27 3.27 -6.03
N LYS A 25 -6.87 2.45 -6.90
CA LYS A 25 -7.98 2.86 -7.76
C LYS A 25 -9.31 3.04 -7.02
N GLU A 26 -9.61 2.16 -6.08
CA GLU A 26 -10.91 2.11 -5.40
C GLU A 26 -10.93 2.92 -4.10
N LEU A 27 -9.79 3.01 -3.40
CA LEU A 27 -9.68 3.63 -2.07
C LEU A 27 -8.66 4.77 -2.01
N GLY A 28 -7.86 4.99 -3.06
CA GLY A 28 -6.78 5.99 -3.04
C GLY A 28 -5.55 5.58 -2.24
N ILE A 29 -5.52 4.33 -1.74
CA ILE A 29 -4.50 3.81 -0.83
C ILE A 29 -3.27 3.40 -1.64
N ARG A 30 -2.18 4.15 -1.46
CA ARG A 30 -0.90 3.92 -2.18
C ARG A 30 0.20 3.35 -1.31
N THR A 31 0.14 3.62 -0.01
CA THR A 31 1.18 3.26 0.94
C THR A 31 0.58 2.54 2.14
N LEU A 32 1.42 1.82 2.88
CA LEU A 32 1.05 1.26 4.17
C LEU A 32 0.50 2.30 5.15
N GLY A 33 0.98 3.55 5.07
CA GLY A 33 0.51 4.65 5.91
C GLY A 33 -0.94 5.05 5.66
N ASP A 34 -1.48 4.79 4.48
CA ASP A 34 -2.88 5.06 4.14
C ASP A 34 -3.84 4.00 4.72
N MET A 35 -3.33 2.89 5.24
CA MET A 35 -4.11 1.82 5.86
C MET A 35 -4.30 1.99 7.39
N LEU A 36 -3.73 3.02 8.00
CA LEU A 36 -3.83 3.36 9.43
C LEU A 36 -4.88 4.44 9.65
#